data_AF-A0A1E2WKJ5-F1
#
_entry.id   AF-A0A1E2WKJ5-F1
#
_cell.length_a   1.000
_cell.length_b   1.000
_cell.length_c   1.000
_cell.angle_alpha   90.00
_cell.angle_beta   90.00
_cell.angle_gamma   90.00
#
_symmetry.space_group_name_H-M   'P 1'
#
loop_
_entity.id
_entity.type
_entity.pdbx_description
1 polymer ?
#
loop_
_entity_poly.entity_id
_entity_poly.type
_entity_poly.pdbx_seq_one_letter_code
_entity_poly.pdbx_strand_id
1 'polypeptide(L)'
;MANDSLIKQVANEFGWSQADVRRAIDASQDEVINKDEVILCVIRYAGPALLKRNRELGQQKKISNQQKEMIASLVEQLTNIQNFYAAQVVPALKATIDAQATYITDLLRQVSGKNQGGSNG
;
A
#
# COMPACT_ATOMS: atom_id res chain seq x y z
N MET A 1 -8.82 7.48 -45.73
CA MET A 1 -9.22 8.30 -44.56
C MET A 1 -10.69 8.08 -44.15
N ALA A 2 -11.41 7.07 -44.66
CA ALA A 2 -12.75 6.70 -44.20
C ALA A 2 -12.75 5.69 -43.03
N ASN A 3 -11.69 4.87 -42.91
CA ASN A 3 -11.56 3.82 -41.89
C ASN A 3 -11.46 4.37 -40.45
N ASP A 4 -10.67 5.43 -40.22
CA ASP A 4 -10.37 5.94 -38.87
C ASP A 4 -11.59 6.49 -38.13
N SER A 5 -12.51 7.14 -38.83
CA SER A 5 -13.74 7.70 -38.23
C SER A 5 -14.71 6.60 -37.81
N LEU A 6 -14.84 5.54 -38.62
CA LEU A 6 -15.71 4.42 -38.35
C LEU A 6 -15.18 3.58 -37.17
N ILE A 7 -13.86 3.34 -37.13
CA ILE A 7 -13.20 2.65 -36.02
C ILE A 7 -13.36 3.42 -34.71
N LYS A 8 -13.21 4.75 -34.72
CA LYS A 8 -13.43 5.60 -33.53
C LYS A 8 -14.88 5.60 -33.06
N GLN A 9 -15.84 5.56 -33.98
CA GLN A 9 -17.26 5.50 -33.64
C GLN A 9 -17.61 4.18 -32.94
N VAL A 10 -17.19 3.06 -33.51
CA VAL A 10 -17.38 1.73 -32.91
C VAL A 10 -16.64 1.64 -31.57
N ALA A 11 -15.41 2.16 -31.50
CA ALA A 11 -14.65 2.21 -30.25
C ALA A 11 -15.39 2.95 -29.13
N ASN A 12 -16.04 4.08 -29.43
CA ASN A 12 -16.84 4.82 -28.46
C ASN A 12 -18.10 4.05 -28.06
N GLU A 13 -18.80 3.40 -29.00
CA GLU A 13 -20.00 2.60 -28.75
C GLU A 13 -19.71 1.41 -27.82
N PHE A 14 -18.52 0.81 -27.91
CA PHE A 14 -18.11 -0.36 -27.11
C PHE A 14 -17.15 -0.04 -25.96
N GLY A 15 -16.85 1.24 -25.69
CA GLY A 15 -16.00 1.67 -24.58
C GLY A 15 -14.53 1.23 -24.68
N TRP A 16 -13.96 1.19 -25.88
CA TRP A 16 -12.58 0.79 -26.11
C TRP A 16 -11.58 1.84 -25.60
N SER A 17 -10.42 1.37 -25.12
CA SER A 17 -9.33 2.29 -24.76
C SER A 17 -8.64 2.82 -26.02
N GLN A 18 -7.97 3.97 -25.92
CA GLN A 18 -7.20 4.56 -27.03
C GLN A 18 -6.13 3.61 -27.60
N ALA A 19 -5.58 2.72 -26.78
CA ALA A 19 -4.62 1.70 -27.21
C ALA A 19 -5.26 0.56 -28.01
N ASP A 20 -6.56 0.32 -27.82
CA ASP A 20 -7.33 -0.68 -28.55
C ASP A 20 -7.77 -0.10 -29.91
N VAL A 21 -8.17 1.17 -29.93
CA VAL A 21 -8.42 1.94 -31.16
C VAL A 21 -7.18 1.97 -32.06
N ARG A 22 -6.01 2.26 -31.49
CA ARG A 22 -4.76 2.32 -32.26
C ARG A 22 -4.37 0.97 -32.84
N ARG A 23 -4.50 -0.11 -32.06
CA ARG A 23 -4.28 -1.48 -32.57
C ARG A 23 -5.26 -1.88 -33.67
N ALA A 24 -6.52 -1.46 -33.57
CA ALA A 24 -7.51 -1.71 -34.61
C ALA A 24 -7.17 -0.97 -35.92
N ILE A 25 -6.73 0.29 -35.82
CA ILE A 25 -6.27 1.09 -36.96
C ILE A 25 -5.00 0.50 -37.57
N ASP A 26 -4.01 0.14 -36.74
CA ASP A 26 -2.72 -0.41 -37.19
C ASP A 26 -2.84 -1.81 -37.81
N ALA A 27 -3.82 -2.62 -37.37
CA ALA A 27 -4.05 -3.97 -37.90
C ALA A 27 -4.99 -4.01 -39.12
N SER A 28 -5.71 -2.92 -39.39
CA SER A 28 -6.61 -2.79 -40.53
C SER A 28 -5.81 -2.57 -41.82
N GLN A 29 -5.28 -3.64 -42.40
CA GLN A 29 -4.57 -3.59 -43.68
C GLN A 29 -5.52 -3.41 -44.89
N ASP A 30 -6.80 -3.76 -44.74
CA ASP A 30 -7.82 -3.63 -45.77
C ASP A 30 -8.69 -2.38 -45.55
N GLU A 31 -9.31 -1.88 -46.63
CA GLU A 31 -10.30 -0.81 -46.57
C GLU A 31 -11.56 -1.33 -45.86
N VAL A 32 -11.94 -0.72 -44.73
CA VAL A 32 -13.05 -1.18 -43.90
C VAL A 32 -14.23 -0.28 -44.17
N ILE A 33 -15.27 -0.85 -44.78
CA ILE A 33 -16.32 -0.07 -45.44
C ILE A 33 -17.57 0.00 -44.55
N ASN A 34 -17.74 -0.97 -43.65
CA ASN A 34 -18.89 -1.04 -42.74
C ASN A 34 -18.50 -1.37 -41.28
N LYS A 35 -19.44 -1.11 -40.35
CA LYS A 35 -19.23 -1.30 -38.91
C LYS A 35 -18.94 -2.76 -38.53
N ASP A 36 -19.53 -3.72 -39.24
CA ASP A 36 -19.39 -5.14 -38.93
C ASP A 36 -17.97 -5.64 -39.25
N GLU A 37 -17.36 -5.15 -40.34
CA GLU A 37 -15.97 -5.41 -40.69
C GLU A 37 -15.00 -4.80 -39.68
N VAL A 38 -15.29 -3.60 -39.13
CA VAL A 38 -14.50 -3.01 -38.04
C VAL A 38 -14.50 -3.92 -36.82
N ILE A 39 -15.69 -4.39 -36.43
CA ILE A 39 -15.85 -5.28 -35.26
C ILE A 39 -15.11 -6.61 -35.50
N LEU A 40 -15.24 -7.20 -36.69
CA LEU A 40 -14.54 -8.42 -37.09
C LEU A 40 -13.02 -8.26 -37.07
N CYS A 41 -12.48 -7.17 -37.62
CA CYS A 41 -11.04 -6.89 -37.57
C CYS A 41 -10.54 -6.75 -36.13
N VAL A 42 -11.28 -6.09 -35.26
CA VAL A 42 -10.88 -5.96 -33.85
C VAL A 42 -10.92 -7.29 -33.11
N ILE A 43 -11.96 -8.09 -33.32
CA ILE A 43 -12.04 -9.44 -32.75
C ILE A 43 -10.87 -10.30 -33.26
N ARG A 44 -10.57 -10.23 -34.56
CA ARG A 44 -9.54 -11.05 -35.21
C ARG A 44 -8.12 -10.67 -34.83
N TYR A 45 -7.80 -9.37 -34.76
CA TYR A 45 -6.44 -8.89 -34.57
C TYR A 45 -6.14 -8.40 -33.15
N ALA A 46 -7.09 -7.73 -32.48
CA ALA A 46 -6.90 -7.17 -31.14
C ALA A 46 -7.51 -8.02 -30.02
N GLY A 47 -8.46 -8.92 -30.35
CA GLY A 47 -9.16 -9.79 -29.41
C GLY A 47 -8.25 -10.57 -28.46
N PRO A 48 -7.24 -11.33 -28.96
CA PRO A 48 -6.33 -12.07 -28.09
C PRO A 48 -5.54 -11.19 -27.12
N ALA A 49 -5.06 -10.02 -27.58
CA ALA A 49 -4.31 -9.08 -26.75
C ALA A 49 -5.20 -8.41 -25.69
N LEU A 50 -6.45 -8.09 -26.04
CA LEU A 50 -7.46 -7.57 -25.11
C LEU A 50 -7.81 -8.57 -24.01
N LEU A 51 -7.97 -9.84 -24.37
CA LEU A 51 -8.29 -10.93 -23.44
C LEU A 51 -7.13 -11.15 -22.45
N LYS A 52 -5.89 -11.10 -22.93
CA LYS A 52 -4.69 -11.13 -22.10
C LYS A 52 -4.64 -9.94 -21.13
N ARG A 53 -4.82 -8.71 -21.61
CA ARG A 53 -4.83 -7.50 -20.77
C ARG A 53 -5.90 -7.57 -19.67
N ASN A 54 -7.10 -8.02 -20.00
CA ASN A 54 -8.20 -8.12 -19.03
C ASN A 54 -7.89 -9.14 -17.92
N ARG A 55 -7.23 -10.26 -18.26
CA ARG A 55 -6.76 -11.22 -17.26
C ARG A 55 -5.68 -10.60 -16.36
N GLU A 56 -4.70 -9.91 -16.94
CA GLU A 56 -3.63 -9.24 -16.20
C GLU A 56 -4.17 -8.15 -15.26
N LEU A 57 -5.09 -7.30 -15.74
CA LEU A 57 -5.77 -6.29 -14.92
C LEU A 57 -6.56 -6.93 -13.77
N GLY A 58 -7.25 -8.03 -14.02
CA GLY A 58 -7.95 -8.79 -12.99
C GLY A 58 -7.01 -9.32 -11.91
N GLN A 59 -5.84 -9.83 -12.30
CA GLN A 59 -4.81 -10.28 -11.36
C GLN A 59 -4.20 -9.12 -10.56
N GLN A 60 -3.87 -8.01 -11.23
CA GLN A 60 -3.35 -6.80 -10.57
C GLN A 60 -4.35 -6.24 -9.55
N LYS A 61 -5.65 -6.24 -9.86
CA LYS A 61 -6.69 -5.80 -8.93
C LYS A 61 -6.75 -6.67 -7.67
N LYS A 62 -6.61 -7.99 -7.82
CA LYS A 62 -6.54 -8.92 -6.66
C LYS A 62 -5.32 -8.66 -5.79
N ILE A 63 -4.14 -8.52 -6.42
CA ILE A 63 -2.89 -8.20 -5.71
C ILE A 63 -3.01 -6.86 -4.98
N SER A 64 -3.58 -5.84 -5.62
CA SER A 64 -3.79 -4.52 -5.00
C SER A 64 -4.67 -4.59 -3.75
N ASN A 65 -5.76 -5.37 -3.79
CA ASN A 65 -6.62 -5.55 -2.62
C ASN A 65 -5.88 -6.26 -1.49
N GLN A 66 -5.15 -7.34 -1.78
CA GLN A 66 -4.34 -8.06 -0.79
C GLN A 66 -3.26 -7.17 -0.16
N GLN A 67 -2.60 -6.33 -0.97
CA GLN A 67 -1.61 -5.38 -0.47
C GLN A 67 -2.23 -4.33 0.46
N LYS A 68 -3.44 -3.83 0.15
CA LYS A 68 -4.15 -2.88 1.03
C LYS A 68 -4.50 -3.51 2.37
N GLU A 69 -5.00 -4.74 2.38
CA GLU A 69 -5.32 -5.49 3.60
C GLU A 69 -4.05 -5.73 4.44
N MET A 70 -2.96 -6.13 3.80
CA MET A 70 -1.66 -6.32 4.47
C MET A 70 -1.14 -5.02 5.09
N ILE A 71 -1.21 -3.90 4.36
CA ILE A 71 -0.80 -2.59 4.88
C ILE A 71 -1.67 -2.20 6.08
N ALA A 72 -2.99 -2.39 6.00
CA ALA A 72 -3.88 -2.09 7.11
C ALA A 72 -3.52 -2.91 8.36
N SER A 73 -3.24 -4.21 8.19
CA SER A 73 -2.80 -5.08 9.29
C SER A 73 -1.46 -4.65 9.88
N LEU A 74 -0.48 -4.27 9.05
CA LEU A 74 0.81 -3.76 9.53
C LEU A 74 0.67 -2.46 10.32
N VAL A 75 -0.20 -1.55 9.88
CA VAL A 75 -0.47 -0.29 10.59
C VAL A 75 -1.11 -0.58 11.97
N GLU A 76 -2.03 -1.52 12.05
CA GLU A 76 -2.65 -1.94 13.31
C GLU A 76 -1.61 -2.54 14.27
N GLN A 77 -0.75 -3.44 13.78
CA GLN A 77 0.32 -4.03 14.58
C GLN A 77 1.30 -2.98 15.12
N LEU A 78 1.73 -2.03 14.28
CA LEU A 78 2.61 -0.94 14.69
C LEU A 78 1.96 -0.05 15.75
N THR A 79 0.67 0.26 15.58
CA THR A 79 -0.09 1.05 16.54
C THR A 79 -0.19 0.34 17.89
N ASN A 80 -0.44 -0.96 17.89
CA ASN A 80 -0.51 -1.76 19.12
C ASN A 80 0.84 -1.82 19.85
N ILE A 81 1.94 -1.97 19.11
CA ILE A 81 3.30 -1.94 19.69
C ILE A 81 3.58 -0.56 20.29
N GLN A 82 3.28 0.52 19.57
CA GLN A 82 3.48 1.88 20.07
C GLN A 82 2.70 2.11 21.38
N ASN A 83 1.44 1.67 21.42
CA ASN A 83 0.60 1.76 22.61
C ASN A 83 1.14 0.93 23.77
N PHE A 84 1.63 -0.29 23.50
CA PHE A 84 2.28 -1.12 24.52
C PHE A 84 3.50 -0.43 25.15
N TYR A 85 4.37 0.15 24.33
CA TYR A 85 5.53 0.89 24.84
C TYR A 85 5.12 2.11 25.66
N ALA A 86 4.19 2.92 25.14
CA ALA A 86 3.75 4.16 25.79
C ALA A 86 3.01 3.91 27.10
N ALA A 87 2.15 2.87 27.15
CA ALA A 87 1.29 2.62 28.30
C ALA A 87 1.92 1.70 29.36
N GLN A 88 2.82 0.79 28.97
CA GLN A 88 3.36 -0.22 29.88
C GLN A 88 4.86 -0.05 30.11
N VAL A 89 5.65 -0.13 29.03
CA VAL A 89 7.12 -0.22 29.14
C VAL A 89 7.71 1.07 29.70
N VAL A 90 7.37 2.23 29.12
CA VAL A 90 7.92 3.52 29.54
C VAL A 90 7.53 3.86 30.99
N PRO A 91 6.25 3.75 31.40
CA PRO A 91 5.88 4.00 32.80
C PRO A 91 6.55 3.04 33.79
N ALA A 92 6.64 1.75 33.47
CA ALA A 92 7.27 0.76 34.36
C ALA A 92 8.78 1.02 34.53
N LEU A 93 9.48 1.35 33.44
CA LEU A 93 10.89 1.73 33.50
C LEU A 93 11.08 3.00 34.33
N LYS A 94 10.23 4.02 34.14
CA LYS A 94 10.30 5.26 34.91
C LYS A 94 10.11 4.98 36.41
N ALA A 95 9.09 4.21 36.78
CA ALA A 95 8.84 3.83 38.18
C ALA A 95 10.03 3.07 38.79
N THR A 96 10.67 2.19 38.01
CA THR A 96 11.85 1.45 38.45
C THR A 96 13.04 2.38 38.67
N ILE A 97 13.28 3.33 37.75
CA ILE A 97 14.35 4.34 37.88
C ILE A 97 14.12 5.21 39.11
N ASP A 98 12.88 5.68 39.33
CA ASP A 98 12.53 6.53 40.47
C ASP A 98 12.74 5.78 41.80
N ALA A 99 12.38 4.49 41.85
CA ALA A 99 12.62 3.63 43.02
C ALA A 99 14.13 3.43 43.29
N GLN A 100 14.93 3.20 42.26
CA GLN A 100 16.38 3.06 42.39
C GLN A 100 17.04 4.37 42.82
N ALA A 101 16.62 5.50 42.28
CA ALA A 101 17.10 6.83 42.67
C ALA A 101 16.80 7.12 44.16
N THR A 102 15.60 6.74 44.62
CA THR A 102 15.21 6.84 46.03
C THR A 102 16.11 5.98 46.91
N TYR A 103 16.30 4.71 46.53
CA TYR A 103 17.17 3.78 47.26
C TYR A 103 18.62 4.27 47.36
N ILE A 104 19.19 4.77 46.27
CA ILE A 104 20.55 5.35 46.26
C ILE A 104 20.62 6.58 47.19
N THR A 105 19.60 7.44 47.16
CA THR A 105 19.54 8.63 48.02
C THR A 105 19.54 8.23 49.50
N ASP A 106 18.76 7.20 49.86
CA ASP A 106 18.72 6.69 51.23
C ASP A 106 20.04 6.07 51.66
N LEU A 107 20.70 5.31 50.78
CA LEU A 107 22.04 4.79 51.02
C LEU A 107 23.06 5.92 51.27
N LEU A 108 23.07 6.95 50.43
CA LEU A 108 23.95 8.12 50.58
C LEU A 108 23.70 8.84 51.91
N ARG A 109 22.43 8.99 52.33
CA ARG A 109 22.07 9.57 53.63
C ARG A 109 22.61 8.73 54.79
N GLN A 110 22.43 7.41 54.75
CA GLN A 110 22.93 6.51 55.80
C GLN A 110 24.46 6.58 55.95
N VAL A 111 25.20 6.65 54.83
CA VAL A 111 26.66 6.80 54.84
C VAL A 111 27.06 8.17 55.40
N SER A 112 26.37 9.24 55.01
CA SER A 112 26.66 10.59 55.51
C SER A 112 26.36 10.76 57.02
N GLY A 113 25.29 10.14 57.53
CA GLY A 113 24.93 10.18 58.95
C GLY A 113 25.87 9.36 59.84
N LYS A 114 26.42 8.24 59.33
CA LYS A 114 27.44 7.46 60.05
C LYS A 114 28.76 8.23 60.26
N ASN A 115 29.09 9.17 59.37
CA ASN A 115 30.30 9.99 59.50
C ASN A 115 30.11 11.24 60.38
N GLN A 116 28.90 11.54 60.86
CA GLN A 116 28.63 12.67 61.77
C GLN A 116 28.45 12.26 63.24
N GLY A 117 28.48 10.96 63.57
CA GLY A 117 28.31 10.44 64.93
C GLY A 117 29.59 10.30 65.77
N GLY A 118 30.72 10.84 65.30
CA GLY A 118 32.00 10.79 66.01
C GLY A 118 32.45 12.16 66.49
N SER A 119 31.80 12.72 67.52
CA SER A 119 32.40 13.82 68.27
C SER A 119 31.91 13.83 69.73
N ASN A 120 32.84 13.46 70.61
CA ASN A 120 32.95 13.63 72.05
C ASN A 120 31.71 14.00 72.87
N GLY A 121 31.36 13.07 73.77
CA GLY A 121 30.64 13.29 75.03
C GLY A 121 30.87 12.10 75.94
#